data_AF-A0AAE1TYV6-F1
#
_entry.id   AF-A0AAE1TYV6-F1
#
_cell.length_a   1.000
_cell.length_b   1.000
_cell.length_c   1.000
_cell.angle_alpha   90.00
_cell.angle_beta   90.00
_cell.angle_gamma   90.00
#
_symmetry.space_group_name_H-M   'P 1'
#
loop_
_entity.id
_entity.type
_entity.pdbx_description
1 polymer ?
#
loop_
_entity_poly.entity_id
_entity_poly.type
_entity_poly.pdbx_seq_one_letter_code
_entity_poly.pdbx_strand_id
1 'polypeptide(L)'
;MVTLSERRPRPRLTSSAQDEAIQQAVRDDPFTNTVSIRERLQLDVNAQTVRRRLREADLRHSIPARKERLSEEHRATRLAYARQYVDKGLDFWSMVVFTDEKHSTSQTMERPQF
;
A
#
# COMPACT_ATOMS: atom_id res chain seq x y z
N MET A 1 34.15 34.43 -15.01
CA MET A 1 33.45 33.88 -13.82
C MET A 1 31.99 34.28 -13.92
N VAL A 2 31.09 33.35 -14.24
CA VAL A 2 29.64 33.63 -14.29
C VAL A 2 29.08 33.34 -12.90
N THR A 3 28.56 34.37 -12.23
CA THR A 3 27.89 34.22 -10.94
C THR A 3 26.55 33.54 -11.17
N LEU A 4 26.41 32.26 -10.79
CA LEU A 4 25.12 31.59 -10.72
C LEU A 4 24.28 32.31 -9.68
N SER A 5 23.38 33.18 -10.12
CA SER A 5 22.36 33.80 -9.27
C SER A 5 21.53 32.70 -8.61
N GLU A 6 21.66 32.52 -7.29
CA GLU A 6 20.82 31.60 -6.52
C GLU A 6 19.35 31.94 -6.73
N ARG A 7 18.63 31.06 -7.43
CA ARG A 7 17.19 31.21 -7.61
C ARG A 7 16.49 30.94 -6.28
N ARG A 8 15.85 31.96 -5.72
CA ARG A 8 14.99 31.78 -4.55
C ARG A 8 13.81 30.87 -4.92
N PRO A 9 13.52 29.82 -4.13
CA PRO A 9 12.37 28.96 -4.40
C PRO A 9 11.07 29.76 -4.24
N ARG A 10 10.04 29.35 -4.98
CA ARG A 10 8.70 29.91 -4.82
C ARG A 10 8.21 29.63 -3.38
N PRO A 11 7.66 30.63 -2.67
CA PRO A 11 7.12 30.42 -1.33
C PRO A 11 6.01 29.38 -1.31
N ARG A 12 5.96 28.61 -0.23
CA ARG A 12 4.94 27.57 -0.01
C ARG A 12 3.63 28.21 0.44
N LEU A 13 2.51 27.65 -0.02
CA LEU A 13 1.17 28.05 0.43
C LEU A 13 0.75 27.31 1.72
N THR A 14 1.40 26.19 2.03
CA THR A 14 1.14 25.41 3.25
C THR A 14 2.19 25.68 4.32
N SER A 15 1.78 25.63 5.58
CA SER A 15 2.66 25.71 6.76
C SER A 15 3.21 24.32 7.15
N SER A 16 4.26 24.28 7.99
CA SER A 16 4.78 23.02 8.54
C SER A 16 3.71 22.24 9.30
N ALA A 17 2.92 22.92 10.13
CA ALA A 17 1.83 22.31 10.88
C ALA A 17 0.75 21.70 9.98
N GLN A 18 0.44 22.34 8.85
CA GLN A 18 -0.48 21.78 7.85
C GLN A 18 0.13 20.56 7.15
N ASP A 19 1.42 20.62 6.79
CA ASP A 19 2.13 19.51 6.16
C ASP A 19 2.18 18.29 7.12
N GLU A 20 2.38 18.50 8.42
CA GLU A 20 2.31 17.47 9.46
C GLU A 20 0.90 16.89 9.61
N ALA A 21 -0.14 17.74 9.64
CA ALA A 21 -1.53 17.28 9.69
C ALA A 21 -1.91 16.45 8.46
N ILE A 22 -1.42 16.81 7.26
CA ILE A 22 -1.59 16.02 6.04
C ILE A 22 -0.95 14.64 6.17
N GLN A 23 0.24 14.54 6.76
CA GLN A 23 0.90 13.25 6.97
C GLN A 23 0.16 12.41 8.01
N GLN A 24 -0.23 13.02 9.14
CA GLN A 24 -0.95 12.31 10.20
C GLN A 24 -2.29 11.78 9.70
N ALA A 25 -2.99 12.55 8.88
CA ALA A 25 -4.22 12.15 8.23
C ALA A 25 -4.13 10.81 7.47
N VAL A 26 -2.99 10.52 6.84
CA VAL A 26 -2.74 9.26 6.12
C VAL A 26 -2.28 8.14 7.06
N ARG A 27 -1.59 8.47 8.16
CA ARG A 27 -1.21 7.48 9.17
C ARG A 27 -2.43 6.93 9.91
N ASP A 28 -3.41 7.81 10.19
CA ASP A 28 -4.65 7.44 10.88
C ASP A 28 -5.59 6.63 9.97
N ASP A 29 -5.69 7.01 8.70
CA ASP A 29 -6.48 6.30 7.68
C ASP A 29 -5.70 6.19 6.36
N PRO A 30 -4.96 5.08 6.15
CA PRO A 30 -4.15 4.88 4.95
C PRO A 30 -4.94 4.78 3.64
N PHE A 31 -6.27 4.57 3.71
CA PHE A 31 -7.13 4.44 2.54
C PHE A 31 -7.78 5.75 2.11
N THR A 32 -7.53 6.83 2.85
CA THR A 32 -8.09 8.14 2.54
C THR A 32 -7.52 8.72 1.25
N ASN A 33 -8.31 9.54 0.56
CA ASN A 33 -7.89 10.20 -0.68
C ASN A 33 -7.47 11.67 -0.42
N THR A 34 -6.70 12.25 -1.34
CA THR A 34 -6.16 13.62 -1.20
C THR A 34 -7.21 14.71 -1.16
N VAL A 35 -8.39 14.48 -1.76
CA VAL A 35 -9.51 15.44 -1.76
C VAL A 35 -10.18 15.47 -0.38
N SER A 36 -10.43 14.29 0.19
CA SER A 36 -10.97 14.13 1.54
C SER A 36 -10.01 14.66 2.61
N ILE A 37 -8.69 14.46 2.47
CA ILE A 37 -7.70 15.07 3.39
C ILE A 37 -7.80 16.60 3.34
N ARG A 38 -7.84 17.18 2.13
CA ARG A 38 -7.96 18.63 1.94
C ARG A 38 -9.22 19.17 2.63
N GLU A 39 -10.35 18.51 2.41
CA GLU A 39 -11.65 18.93 2.97
C GLU A 39 -11.70 18.76 4.49
N ARG A 40 -11.22 17.62 5.01
CA ARG A 40 -11.16 17.36 6.46
C ARG A 40 -10.27 18.37 7.19
N LEU A 41 -9.16 18.77 6.58
CA LEU A 41 -8.22 19.75 7.13
C LEU A 41 -8.55 21.21 6.75
N GLN A 42 -9.66 21.43 6.02
CA GLN A 42 -10.12 22.75 5.56
C GLN A 42 -9.01 23.58 4.89
N LEU A 43 -8.18 22.92 4.08
CA LEU A 43 -7.05 23.56 3.43
C LEU A 43 -7.50 24.29 2.16
N ASP A 44 -7.18 25.57 2.06
CA ASP A 44 -7.36 26.38 0.84
C ASP A 44 -6.25 26.11 -0.19
N VAL A 45 -6.09 24.84 -0.57
CA VAL A 45 -5.11 24.41 -1.55
C VAL A 45 -5.72 23.36 -2.48
N ASN A 46 -5.18 23.25 -3.69
CA ASN A 46 -5.55 22.14 -4.57
C ASN A 46 -5.13 20.79 -3.95
N ALA A 47 -5.94 19.75 -4.14
CA ALA A 47 -5.60 18.37 -3.74
C ALA A 47 -4.24 17.89 -4.29
N GLN A 48 -3.79 18.43 -5.43
CA GLN A 48 -2.46 18.18 -5.98
C GLN A 48 -1.33 18.70 -5.08
N THR A 49 -1.54 19.82 -4.37
CA THR A 49 -0.59 20.31 -3.36
C THR A 49 -0.50 19.34 -2.20
N VAL A 50 -1.63 18.83 -1.70
CA VAL A 50 -1.67 17.78 -0.66
C VAL A 50 -0.90 16.54 -1.11
N ARG A 51 -1.14 16.08 -2.35
CA ARG A 51 -0.38 14.96 -2.93
C ARG A 51 1.12 15.22 -2.98
N ARG A 52 1.55 16.44 -3.32
CA ARG A 52 2.97 16.82 -3.33
C ARG A 52 3.56 16.74 -1.92
N ARG A 53 2.85 17.20 -0.88
CA ARG A 53 3.30 17.09 0.52
C ARG A 53 3.47 15.67 0.99
N LEU A 54 2.52 14.80 0.63
CA LEU A 54 2.65 13.37 0.91
C LEU A 54 3.89 12.77 0.23
N ARG A 55 4.14 13.11 -1.04
CA ARG A 55 5.33 12.63 -1.76
C ARG A 55 6.64 13.17 -1.20
N GLU A 56 6.67 14.42 -0.73
CA GLU A 56 7.84 15.01 -0.05
C GLU A 56 8.16 14.25 1.25
N ALA A 57 7.16 13.66 1.90
CA ALA A 57 7.30 12.78 3.07
C ALA A 57 7.42 11.28 2.71
N ASP A 58 7.66 10.96 1.44
CA ASP A 58 7.68 9.60 0.87
C ASP A 58 6.43 8.73 1.12
N LEU A 59 5.29 9.38 1.37
CA LEU A 59 3.99 8.72 1.49
C LEU A 59 3.35 8.59 0.11
N ARG A 60 3.22 7.34 -0.35
CA ARG A 60 2.66 6.99 -1.66
C ARG A 60 1.43 6.14 -1.49
N HIS A 61 0.41 6.40 -2.31
CA HIS A 61 -0.72 5.49 -2.42
C HIS A 61 -0.27 4.15 -3.01
N SER A 62 -0.85 3.06 -2.52
CA SER A 62 -0.71 1.72 -3.07
C SER A 62 -2.05 0.99 -3.01
N ILE A 63 -2.28 0.05 -3.92
CA ILE A 63 -3.49 -0.77 -3.91
C ILE A 63 -3.29 -1.86 -2.85
N PRO A 64 -4.21 -2.01 -1.87
CA PRO A 64 -4.09 -3.07 -0.88
C PRO A 64 -4.20 -4.45 -1.52
N ALA A 65 -3.40 -5.39 -1.04
CA ALA A 65 -3.48 -6.78 -1.47
C ALA A 65 -4.85 -7.38 -1.08
N ARG A 66 -5.49 -8.06 -2.03
CA ARG A 66 -6.71 -8.84 -1.76
C ARG A 66 -6.33 -10.08 -0.93
N LYS A 67 -6.90 -10.19 0.27
CA LYS A 67 -6.65 -11.31 1.18
C LYS A 67 -7.98 -11.85 1.70
N GLU A 68 -8.04 -13.15 1.92
CA GLU A 68 -9.19 -13.77 2.59
C GLU A 68 -9.29 -13.30 4.04
N ARG A 69 -10.53 -13.10 4.51
CA ARG A 69 -10.79 -12.71 5.89
C ARG A 69 -10.54 -13.89 6.82
N LEU A 70 -9.57 -13.74 7.72
CA LEU A 70 -9.28 -14.76 8.73
C LEU A 70 -10.09 -14.50 10.00
N SER A 71 -10.81 -15.53 10.46
CA SER A 71 -11.36 -15.60 11.81
C SER A 71 -10.23 -15.64 12.84
N GLU A 72 -10.56 -15.40 14.11
CA GLU A 72 -9.60 -15.48 15.20
C GLU A 72 -9.01 -16.89 15.35
N GLU A 73 -9.86 -17.90 15.21
CA GLU A 73 -9.45 -19.31 15.21
C GLU A 73 -8.46 -19.62 14.07
N HIS A 74 -8.75 -19.17 12.83
CA HIS A 74 -7.83 -19.36 11.72
C HIS A 74 -6.46 -18.74 11.99
N ARG A 75 -6.42 -17.56 12.62
CA ARG A 75 -5.15 -16.89 12.98
C ARG A 75 -4.38 -17.69 14.02
N ALA A 76 -5.06 -18.15 15.06
CA ALA A 76 -4.46 -18.95 16.13
C ALA A 76 -3.87 -20.27 15.58
N THR A 77 -4.66 -21.02 14.81
CA THR A 77 -4.23 -22.29 14.20
C THR A 77 -3.07 -22.11 13.23
N ARG A 78 -3.14 -21.11 12.35
CA ARG A 78 -2.04 -20.80 11.42
C ARG A 78 -0.76 -20.38 12.15
N LEU A 79 -0.87 -19.60 13.22
CA LEU A 79 0.28 -19.16 14.02
C LEU A 79 0.92 -20.33 14.78
N ALA A 80 0.10 -21.19 15.39
CA ALA A 80 0.57 -22.39 16.08
C ALA A 80 1.31 -23.33 15.12
N TYR A 81 0.73 -23.56 13.93
CA TYR A 81 1.37 -24.31 12.86
C TYR A 81 2.71 -23.67 12.46
N ALA A 82 2.73 -22.37 12.14
CA ALA A 82 3.97 -21.69 11.75
C ALA A 82 5.08 -21.82 12.81
N ARG A 83 4.73 -21.62 14.10
CA ARG A 83 5.69 -21.78 15.22
C ARG A 83 6.22 -23.19 15.36
N GLN A 84 5.40 -24.21 15.08
CA GLN A 84 5.83 -25.61 15.17
C GLN A 84 6.91 -25.97 14.13
N TYR A 85 6.87 -25.31 12.95
CA TYR A 85 7.70 -25.68 11.81
C TYR A 85 8.78 -24.64 11.45
N VAL A 86 8.78 -23.43 12.03
CA VAL A 86 9.72 -22.35 11.68
C VAL A 86 11.19 -22.72 11.89
N ASP A 87 11.50 -23.47 12.95
CA ASP A 87 12.88 -23.87 13.30
C ASP A 87 13.29 -25.21 12.67
N LYS A 88 12.46 -25.79 11.79
CA LYS A 88 12.80 -27.05 11.11
C LYS A 88 13.86 -26.81 10.05
N GLY A 89 14.93 -27.59 10.12
CA GLY A 89 16.03 -27.55 9.15
C GLY A 89 15.68 -28.17 7.80
N LEU A 90 16.59 -28.02 6.85
CA LEU A 90 16.43 -28.51 5.47
C LEU A 90 16.21 -30.03 5.38
N ASP A 91 16.81 -30.82 6.28
CA ASP A 91 16.64 -32.28 6.31
C ASP A 91 15.19 -32.70 6.58
N PHE A 92 14.47 -31.92 7.38
CA PHE A 92 13.05 -32.14 7.59
C PHE A 92 12.26 -31.81 6.32
N TRP A 93 12.50 -30.63 5.75
CA TRP A 93 11.77 -30.16 4.57
C TRP A 93 12.04 -30.98 3.31
N SER A 94 13.22 -31.60 3.18
CA SER A 94 13.55 -32.48 2.06
C SER A 94 12.70 -33.76 2.02
N MET A 95 12.07 -34.12 3.14
CA MET A 95 11.17 -35.27 3.26
C MET A 95 9.69 -34.88 3.10
N VAL A 96 9.36 -33.59 3.04
CA VAL A 96 7.97 -33.10 2.97
C VAL A 96 7.55 -32.87 1.52
N VAL A 97 6.44 -33.47 1.12
CA VAL A 97 5.79 -33.23 -0.17
C VAL A 97 4.49 -32.47 0.07
N PHE A 98 4.33 -31.33 -0.61
CA PHE A 98 3.09 -30.55 -0.59
C PHE A 98 2.24 -30.88 -1.80
N THR A 99 0.94 -31.05 -1.59
CA THR A 99 -0.06 -31.28 -2.64
C THR A 99 -1.20 -30.28 -2.48
N ASP A 100 -1.64 -29.68 -3.58
CA ASP A 100 -2.81 -28.80 -3.62
C ASP A 100 -3.56 -29.03 -4.93
N GLU A 101 -4.88 -28.85 -4.90
CA GLU A 101 -5.74 -28.99 -6.06
C GLU A 101 -6.16 -27.62 -6.57
N LYS A 102 -6.01 -27.41 -7.88
CA LYS A 102 -6.45 -26.16 -8.52
C LYS A 102 -7.37 -26.47 -9.67
N HIS A 103 -8.56 -25.86 -9.65
CA HIS A 103 -9.48 -25.93 -10.77
C HIS A 103 -9.01 -25.01 -11.91
N SER A 104 -9.04 -25.54 -13.14
CA SER A 104 -8.86 -24.77 -14.37
C SER A 104 -10.11 -24.90 -15.23
N THR A 105 -10.61 -23.77 -15.72
CA THR A 105 -11.70 -23.74 -16.70
C THR A 105 -11.13 -23.41 -18.07
N SER A 106 -11.34 -24.29 -19.05
CA SER A 106 -11.02 -24.03 -20.45
C SER A 106 -12.22 -23.38 -21.14
N GLN A 107 -12.00 -22.27 -21.82
CA GLN A 107 -13.03 -21.64 -22.64
C GLN A 107 -12.98 -22.25 -24.04
N THR A 108 -14.01 -22.99 -24.43
CA THR A 108 -14.18 -23.44 -25.82
C THR A 108 -14.56 -22.23 -26.66
N MET A 109 -13.63 -21.70 -27.45
CA MET A 109 -13.97 -20.77 -28.53
C MET A 109 -14.66 -21.58 -29.63
N GLU A 110 -15.98 -21.42 -29.74
CA GLU A 110 -16.74 -21.87 -30.92
C GLU A 110 -16.07 -21.28 -32.18
N ARG A 111 -15.61 -22.14 -33.10
CA ARG A 111 -15.08 -21.71 -34.39
C ARG A 111 -16.23 -21.04 -35.17
N PRO A 112 -16.07 -19.81 -35.68
CA PRO A 112 -17.04 -19.26 -36.61
C PRO A 112 -17.10 -20.18 -37.84
N GLN A 113 -18.31 -20.59 -38.21
CA GLN A 113 -18.57 -21.23 -39.49
C GLN A 113 -18.43 -20.15 -40.56
N PHE A 114 -17.39 -20.24 -41.39
CA PHE A 114 -17.25 -19.43 -42.59
C PHE A 114 -18.14 -20.00 -43.70
#